data_AF-A0A4P5T295-F1
#
_entry.id   AF-A0A4P5T295-F1
#
_cell.length_a   1.000
_cell.length_b   1.000
_cell.length_c   1.000
_cell.angle_alpha   90.00
_cell.angle_beta   90.00
_cell.angle_gamma   90.00
#
_symmetry.space_group_name_H-M   'P 1'
#
loop_
_entity.id
_entity.type
_entity.pdbx_description
1 polymer ?
#
loop_
_entity_poly.entity_id
_entity_poly.type
_entity_poly.pdbx_seq_one_letter_code
_entity_poly.pdbx_strand_id
1 'polypeptide(L)'
;MSLTITLQPEVEARFLEEATRNGLTLEQLASQRLLEAEALWRIRTSAPESETRQLHRLLRRQNKGVLTEAEQVHLQTLLDEREARGAQRMQDLALLSQLSGSPVRQLMERLGIRPLSTP
;
A
#
# COMPACT_ATOMS: atom_id res chain seq x y z
N MET A 1 15.67 -15.80 11.70
CA MET A 1 14.72 -16.76 11.12
C MET A 1 15.16 -17.04 9.70
N SER A 2 15.29 -18.29 9.30
CA SER A 2 15.57 -18.68 7.91
C SER A 2 14.27 -19.07 7.22
N LEU A 3 14.09 -18.64 5.98
CA LEU A 3 12.89 -18.93 5.18
C LEU A 3 13.35 -19.72 3.95
N THR A 4 12.85 -20.95 3.82
CA THR A 4 13.22 -21.84 2.70
C THR A 4 12.15 -21.75 1.63
N ILE A 5 12.54 -21.33 0.43
CA ILE A 5 11.65 -21.22 -0.73
C ILE A 5 12.07 -22.26 -1.76
N THR A 6 11.16 -23.16 -2.13
CA THR A 6 11.38 -24.10 -3.23
C THR A 6 10.88 -23.46 -4.51
N LEU A 7 11.80 -23.18 -5.44
CA LEU A 7 11.48 -22.62 -6.75
C LEU A 7 11.45 -23.73 -7.80
N GLN A 8 10.67 -23.52 -8.85
CA GLN A 8 10.78 -24.36 -10.05
C GLN A 8 12.10 -24.04 -10.77
N PRO A 9 12.76 -25.01 -11.42
CA PRO A 9 14.08 -24.81 -12.03
C PRO A 9 14.14 -23.63 -13.01
N GLU A 10 13.06 -23.42 -13.77
CA GLU A 10 12.94 -22.31 -14.72
C GLU A 10 12.87 -20.93 -14.02
N VAL A 11 12.21 -20.87 -12.87
CA VAL A 11 12.08 -19.65 -12.06
C VAL A 11 13.40 -19.34 -11.37
N GLU A 12 14.07 -20.37 -10.84
CA GLU A 12 15.39 -20.26 -10.22
C GLU A 12 16.43 -19.73 -11.22
N ALA A 13 16.47 -20.28 -12.44
CA ALA A 13 17.38 -19.83 -13.49
C ALA A 13 17.15 -18.34 -13.84
N ARG A 14 15.89 -17.92 -13.98
CA ARG A 14 15.56 -16.51 -14.21
C ARG A 14 15.97 -15.61 -13.04
N PHE A 15 15.79 -16.07 -11.81
CA PHE A 15 16.17 -15.33 -10.61
C PHE A 15 17.71 -15.15 -10.52
N LEU A 16 18.46 -16.20 -10.87
CA LEU A 16 19.92 -16.16 -10.94
C LEU A 16 20.42 -15.18 -12.00
N GLU A 17 19.84 -15.22 -13.20
CA GLU A 17 20.16 -14.27 -14.27
C GLU A 17 19.85 -12.83 -13.86
N GLU A 18 18.71 -12.62 -13.21
CA GLU A 18 18.29 -11.31 -12.73
C GLU A 18 19.20 -10.79 -11.61
N ALA A 19 19.60 -11.63 -10.66
CA ALA A 19 20.53 -11.26 -9.59
C ALA A 19 21.88 -10.84 -10.19
N THR A 20 22.38 -11.64 -11.14
CA THR A 20 23.64 -11.36 -11.85
C THR A 20 23.55 -10.05 -12.62
N ARG A 21 22.45 -9.81 -13.34
CA ARG A 21 22.22 -8.58 -14.12
C ARG A 21 22.21 -7.32 -13.27
N ASN A 22 21.66 -7.41 -12.06
CA ASN A 22 21.56 -6.29 -11.13
C ASN A 22 22.77 -6.18 -10.18
N GLY A 23 23.76 -7.09 -10.28
CA GLY A 23 24.92 -7.11 -9.38
C GLY A 23 24.56 -7.43 -7.93
N LEU A 24 23.47 -8.18 -7.70
CA LEU A 24 22.96 -8.56 -6.39
C LEU A 24 23.21 -10.05 -6.11
N THR A 25 23.23 -10.43 -4.84
CA THR A 25 23.12 -11.86 -4.47
C THR A 25 21.67 -12.34 -4.60
N LEU A 26 21.48 -13.65 -4.68
CA LEU A 26 20.14 -14.24 -4.70
C LEU A 26 19.33 -13.86 -3.46
N GLU A 27 19.95 -13.84 -2.28
CA GLU A 27 19.27 -13.47 -1.04
C GLU A 27 18.85 -12.00 -1.05
N GLN A 28 19.67 -11.12 -1.60
CA GLN A 28 19.35 -9.69 -1.73
C GLN A 28 18.19 -9.47 -2.69
N LEU A 29 18.22 -10.11 -3.87
CA LEU A 29 17.13 -10.03 -4.84
C LEU A 29 15.83 -10.60 -4.27
N ALA A 30 15.89 -11.77 -3.61
CA ALA A 30 14.72 -12.39 -2.97
C ALA A 30 14.13 -11.47 -1.88
N SER A 31 15.00 -10.86 -1.06
CA SER A 31 14.57 -9.90 -0.03
C SER A 31 13.88 -8.68 -0.65
N GLN A 32 14.43 -8.12 -1.73
CA GLN A 32 13.81 -6.99 -2.43
C GLN A 32 12.43 -7.37 -3.00
N ARG A 33 12.29 -8.55 -3.61
CA ARG A 33 11.01 -9.02 -4.17
C ARG A 33 9.96 -9.26 -3.08
N LEU A 34 10.36 -9.76 -1.92
CA LEU A 34 9.46 -9.93 -0.79
C LEU A 34 8.97 -8.57 -0.26
N LEU A 35 9.88 -7.59 -0.09
CA LEU A 35 9.52 -6.24 0.33
C LEU A 35 8.60 -5.54 -0.68
N GLU A 36 8.86 -5.72 -1.98
CA GLU A 36 8.02 -5.19 -3.05
C GLU A 36 6.61 -5.80 -2.99
N ALA A 37 6.50 -7.12 -2.84
CA ALA A 37 5.22 -7.81 -2.73
C ALA A 37 4.44 -7.37 -1.48
N GLU A 38 5.12 -7.22 -0.35
CA GLU A 38 4.51 -6.75 0.90
C GLU A 38 4.01 -5.30 0.78
N ALA A 39 4.82 -4.40 0.21
CA ALA A 39 4.41 -3.02 -0.01
C ALA A 39 3.21 -2.93 -0.96
N LEU A 40 3.21 -3.69 -2.06
CA LEU A 40 2.06 -3.78 -2.97
C LEU A 40 0.81 -4.30 -2.28
N TRP A 41 0.93 -5.30 -1.41
CA TRP A 41 -0.18 -5.84 -0.65
C TRP A 41 -0.76 -4.79 0.30
N ARG A 42 0.09 -4.12 1.10
CA ARG A 42 -0.34 -3.05 2.02
C ARG A 42 -1.02 -1.89 1.31
N ILE A 43 -0.50 -1.47 0.17
CA ILE A 43 -1.11 -0.42 -0.65
C ILE A 43 -2.52 -0.81 -1.11
N ARG A 44 -2.72 -2.06 -1.54
CA ARG A 44 -4.03 -2.56 -2.01
C ARG A 44 -5.04 -2.71 -0.87
N THR A 45 -4.61 -3.09 0.32
CA THR A 45 -5.51 -3.33 1.47
C THR A 45 -5.76 -2.09 2.33
N SER A 46 -5.05 -0.98 2.08
CA SER A 46 -5.13 0.26 2.87
C SER A 46 -6.49 0.98 2.91
N ALA A 47 -7.47 0.61 2.08
CA ALA A 47 -8.78 1.27 2.02
C ALA A 47 -9.95 0.26 2.06
N PRO A 48 -10.37 -0.19 3.26
CA PRO A 48 -11.51 -1.08 3.40
C PRO A 48 -12.82 -0.42 2.92
N GLU A 49 -13.59 -1.13 2.10
CA GLU A 49 -14.87 -0.62 1.60
C GLU A 49 -15.89 -0.37 2.73
N SER A 50 -15.91 -1.22 3.74
CA SER A 50 -16.83 -1.14 4.89
C SER A 50 -16.67 0.20 5.63
N GLU A 51 -15.44 0.58 5.91
CA GLU A 51 -15.10 1.83 6.58
C GLU A 51 -15.41 3.05 5.72
N THR A 52 -15.15 2.97 4.41
CA THR A 52 -15.51 4.03 3.46
C THR A 52 -17.02 4.30 3.47
N ARG A 53 -17.83 3.23 3.47
CA ARG A 53 -19.30 3.35 3.57
C ARG A 53 -19.72 3.97 4.90
N GLN A 54 -19.09 3.55 6.00
CA GLN A 54 -19.39 4.07 7.34
C GLN A 54 -19.06 5.57 7.46
N LEU A 55 -17.90 5.98 6.95
CA LEU A 55 -17.50 7.39 6.88
C LEU A 55 -18.52 8.21 6.09
N HIS A 56 -18.89 7.76 4.89
CA HIS A 56 -19.90 8.45 4.07
C HIS A 56 -21.25 8.56 4.78
N ARG A 57 -21.67 7.54 5.53
CA ARG A 57 -22.90 7.57 6.32
C ARG A 57 -22.84 8.68 7.37
N LEU A 58 -21.74 8.77 8.11
CA LEU A 58 -21.56 9.75 9.18
C LEU A 58 -21.44 11.17 8.64
N LEU A 59 -20.68 11.40 7.56
CA LEU A 59 -20.61 12.70 6.89
C LEU A 59 -21.99 13.17 6.39
N ARG A 60 -22.81 12.27 5.84
CA ARG A 60 -24.20 12.61 5.46
C ARG A 60 -25.07 13.00 6.64
N ARG A 61 -24.87 12.38 7.81
CA ARG A 61 -25.60 12.74 9.04
C ARG A 61 -25.12 14.06 9.62
N GLN A 62 -23.81 14.33 9.57
CA GLN A 62 -23.21 15.60 9.96
C GLN A 62 -23.78 16.76 9.13
N ASN A 63 -23.83 16.61 7.79
CA ASN A 63 -24.41 17.61 6.89
C ASN A 63 -25.90 17.88 7.13
N LYS A 64 -26.61 16.94 7.76
CA LYS A 64 -28.01 17.07 8.14
C LYS A 64 -28.20 17.60 9.57
N GLY A 65 -27.13 17.81 10.33
CA GLY A 65 -27.19 18.26 11.72
C GLY A 65 -27.77 17.21 12.69
N VAL A 66 -27.79 15.92 12.32
CA VAL A 66 -28.39 14.82 13.10
C VAL A 66 -27.34 13.83 13.64
N LEU A 67 -26.09 14.29 13.74
CA LEU A 67 -24.99 13.51 14.29
C LEU A 67 -25.04 13.59 15.82
N THR A 68 -24.95 12.45 16.50
CA THR A 68 -24.81 12.44 17.96
C THR A 68 -23.37 12.70 18.38
N GLU A 69 -23.13 13.06 19.64
CA GLU A 69 -21.76 13.23 20.16
C GLU A 69 -20.91 11.96 20.01
N ALA A 70 -21.50 10.79 20.31
CA ALA A 70 -20.82 9.50 20.13
C ALA A 70 -20.48 9.23 18.65
N GLU A 71 -21.38 9.59 17.72
CA GLU A 71 -21.12 9.48 16.29
C GLU A 71 -20.08 10.50 15.80
N GLN A 72 -19.97 11.66 16.45
CA GLN A 72 -18.96 12.66 16.15
C GLN A 72 -17.57 12.19 16.56
N VAL A 73 -17.43 11.60 17.75
CA VAL A 73 -16.17 10.96 18.18
C VAL A 73 -15.78 9.86 17.19
N HIS A 74 -16.74 8.99 16.84
CA HIS A 74 -16.50 7.90 15.89
C HIS A 74 -16.09 8.41 14.49
N LEU A 75 -16.73 9.49 14.02
CA LEU A 75 -16.36 10.13 12.75
C LEU A 75 -14.92 10.66 12.81
N GLN A 76 -14.53 11.31 13.90
CA GLN A 76 -13.16 11.80 14.08
C GLN A 76 -12.15 10.65 14.04
N THR A 77 -12.39 9.59 14.80
CA THR A 77 -11.51 8.40 14.80
C THR A 77 -11.34 7.81 13.41
N LEU A 78 -12.43 7.68 12.64
CA LEU A 78 -12.35 7.17 11.27
C LEU A 78 -11.55 8.10 10.33
N LEU A 79 -11.59 9.41 10.54
CA LEU A 79 -10.79 10.37 9.78
C LEU A 79 -9.31 10.24 10.13
N ASP A 80 -8.97 10.16 11.41
CA ASP A 80 -7.59 10.02 11.90
C ASP A 80 -6.97 8.70 11.38
N GLU A 81 -7.70 7.59 11.48
CA GLU A 81 -7.25 6.30 10.96
C GLU A 81 -7.08 6.31 9.43
N ARG A 82 -7.92 7.05 8.71
CA ARG A 82 -7.81 7.20 7.26
C ARG A 82 -6.59 8.04 6.87
N GLU A 83 -6.31 9.10 7.62
CA GLU A 83 -5.11 9.92 7.42
C GLU A 83 -3.84 9.12 7.69
N ALA A 84 -3.78 8.40 8.82
CA ALA A 84 -2.66 7.53 9.17
C ALA A 84 -2.40 6.47 8.08
N ARG A 85 -3.45 5.84 7.55
CA ARG A 85 -3.33 4.89 6.43
C ARG A 85 -2.92 5.56 5.13
N GLY A 86 -3.40 6.78 4.87
CA GLY A 86 -2.97 7.58 3.74
C GLY A 86 -1.46 7.86 3.79
N ALA A 87 -0.95 8.24 4.96
CA ALA A 87 0.48 8.45 5.19
C ALA A 87 1.28 7.16 5.00
N GLN A 88 0.83 6.04 5.58
CA GLN A 88 1.49 4.74 5.41
C GLN A 88 1.53 4.32 3.92
N ARG A 89 0.43 4.50 3.20
CA ARG A 89 0.35 4.18 1.77
C ARG A 89 1.34 5.02 0.96
N MET A 90 1.53 6.29 1.31
CA MET A 90 2.52 7.15 0.67
C MET A 90 3.95 6.69 0.97
N GLN A 91 4.23 6.24 2.20
CA GLN A 91 5.52 5.64 2.55
C GLN A 91 5.78 4.35 1.78
N ASP A 92 4.78 3.48 1.65
CA ASP A 92 4.89 2.23 0.89
C ASP A 92 5.10 2.51 -0.61
N LEU A 93 4.46 3.54 -1.17
CA LEU A 93 4.69 3.98 -2.55
C LEU A 93 6.10 4.55 -2.75
N ALA A 94 6.62 5.30 -1.77
CA ALA A 94 7.99 5.78 -1.81
C ALA A 94 9.01 4.63 -1.74
N LEU A 95 8.76 3.62 -0.90
CA LEU A 95 9.56 2.39 -0.85
C LEU A 95 9.53 1.66 -2.19
N LEU A 96 8.35 1.45 -2.79
CA LEU A 96 8.23 0.84 -4.11
C LEU A 96 8.96 1.64 -5.20
N SER A 97 8.96 2.97 -5.11
CA SER A 97 9.68 3.84 -6.04
C SER A 97 11.18 3.61 -5.99
N GLN A 98 11.74 3.44 -4.78
CA GLN A 98 13.15 3.13 -4.59
C GLN A 98 13.49 1.73 -5.12
N LEU A 99 12.67 0.73 -4.80
CA LEU A 99 12.90 -0.67 -5.20
C LEU A 99 12.79 -0.88 -6.72
N SER A 100 11.84 -0.21 -7.37
CA SER A 100 11.56 -0.38 -8.80
C SER A 100 12.29 0.62 -9.71
N GLY A 101 13.05 1.57 -9.14
CA GLY A 101 13.69 2.67 -9.88
C GLY A 101 12.70 3.56 -10.64
N SER A 102 11.41 3.48 -10.33
CA SER A 102 10.33 4.17 -11.04
C SER A 102 9.81 5.34 -10.21
N PRO A 103 9.57 6.52 -10.78
CA PRO A 103 8.98 7.64 -10.04
C PRO A 103 7.61 7.28 -9.43
N VAL A 104 7.35 7.75 -8.20
CA VAL A 104 6.07 7.53 -7.48
C VAL A 104 4.85 7.81 -8.36
N ARG A 105 4.87 8.88 -9.15
CA ARG A 105 3.76 9.25 -10.04
C ARG A 105 3.43 8.16 -11.06
N GLN A 106 4.45 7.57 -11.68
CA GLN A 106 4.26 6.47 -12.64
C GLN A 106 3.76 5.21 -11.94
N LEU A 107 4.24 4.91 -10.73
CA LEU A 107 3.72 3.80 -9.93
C LEU A 107 2.24 3.99 -9.59
N MET A 108 1.85 5.20 -9.19
CA MET A 108 0.45 5.52 -8.92
C MET A 108 -0.44 5.29 -10.15
N GLU A 109 -0.01 5.74 -11.34
CA GLU A 109 -0.72 5.50 -12.60
C GLU A 109 -0.86 4.01 -12.91
N ARG A 110 0.22 3.24 -12.81
CA ARG A 110 0.22 1.78 -13.06
C ARG A 110 -0.66 1.02 -12.08
N LEU A 111 -0.74 1.48 -10.84
CA LEU A 111 -1.54 0.88 -9.79
C LEU A 111 -2.98 1.41 -9.74
N GLY A 112 -3.36 2.31 -10.65
CA GLY A 112 -4.69 2.93 -10.68
C GLY A 112 -4.98 3.81 -9.45
N ILE A 113 -3.94 4.26 -8.76
CA ILE A 113 -4.03 5.09 -7.56
C ILE A 113 -4.12 6.53 -8.01
N ARG A 114 -5.23 7.19 -7.70
CA ARG A 114 -5.35 8.63 -7.90
C ARG A 114 -4.87 9.34 -6.63
N PRO A 115 -4.11 10.45 -6.76
CA PRO A 115 -3.87 11.32 -5.62
C PRO A 115 -5.22 11.73 -5.04
N LEU A 116 -5.32 11.74 -3.71
CA LEU A 116 -6.49 12.30 -3.05
C LEU A 116 -6.55 13.77 -3.47
N SER A 117 -7.52 14.11 -4.31
CA SER A 117 -7.83 15.51 -4.60
C SER A 117 -8.27 16.12 -3.27
N THR A 118 -7.38 16.88 -2.64
CA THR A 118 -7.77 17.82 -1.59
C THR A 118 -8.82 18.76 -2.17
N PRO A 119 -10.02 18.89 -1.57
CA PRO A 119 -10.98 19.91 -1.95
C PRO A 119 -10.44 21.32 -1.66
#